data_AF-A0A1Z9Y3H3-F1
#
_entry.id   AF-A0A1Z9Y3H3-F1
#
_cell.length_a   1.000
_cell.length_b   1.000
_cell.length_c   1.000
_cell.angle_alpha   90.00
_cell.angle_beta   90.00
_cell.angle_gamma   90.00
#
_symmetry.space_group_name_H-M   'P 1'
#
loop_
_entity.id
_entity.type
_entity.pdbx_description
1 polymer ?
#
loop_
_entity_poly.entity_id
_entity_poly.type
_entity_poly.pdbx_seq_one_letter_code
_entity_poly.pdbx_strand_id
1 'polypeptide(L)' 'MAPRFTYESTISEHHDHIVDLESDEVIEFQSEEIEKLQQEVARKLGYEVVHHRLELYCQKL' A
#
# COMPACT_ATOMS: atom_id res chain seq x y z
N MET A 1 -6.63 -28.24 -26.86
CA MET A 1 -6.82 -27.78 -25.47
C MET A 1 -5.46 -27.57 -24.85
N ALA A 2 -5.08 -26.31 -24.66
CA ALA A 2 -4.03 -25.93 -23.74
C ALA A 2 -4.59 -24.72 -22.98
N PRO A 3 -4.81 -24.79 -21.66
CA PRO A 3 -5.10 -23.59 -20.91
C PRO A 3 -3.84 -22.72 -20.96
N ARG A 4 -3.95 -21.61 -21.68
CA ARG A 4 -3.03 -20.49 -21.60
C ARG A 4 -3.17 -19.95 -20.17
N PHE A 5 -2.24 -20.33 -19.30
CA PHE A 5 -2.10 -19.70 -17.99
C PHE A 5 -1.97 -18.21 -18.24
N THR A 6 -3.00 -17.48 -17.82
CA THR A 6 -2.97 -16.02 -17.74
C THR A 6 -1.84 -15.71 -16.78
N TYR A 7 -0.83 -15.00 -17.29
CA TYR A 7 0.11 -14.27 -16.46
C TYR A 7 -0.71 -13.57 -15.37
N GLU A 8 -0.56 -13.99 -14.13
CA GLU A 8 -1.11 -13.26 -12.99
C GLU A 8 -0.54 -11.85 -13.11
N SER A 9 -1.44 -10.90 -13.26
CA SER A 9 -1.12 -9.49 -13.32
C SER A 9 -0.25 -9.12 -12.13
N THR A 10 1.03 -8.93 -12.41
CA THR A 10 1.76 -7.67 -12.19
C THR A 10 1.67 -7.02 -10.81
N ILE A 11 2.89 -6.78 -10.30
CA ILE A 11 3.32 -5.79 -9.31
C ILE A 11 3.30 -6.36 -7.89
N SER A 12 4.51 -6.46 -7.33
CA SER A 12 4.76 -6.61 -5.90
C SER A 12 3.89 -5.59 -5.16
N GLU A 13 2.75 -6.02 -4.65
CA GLU A 13 1.78 -5.13 -4.01
C GLU A 13 2.44 -4.55 -2.75
N HIS A 14 2.61 -3.23 -2.75
CA HIS A 14 3.07 -2.51 -1.56
C HIS A 14 1.89 -2.50 -0.59
N HIS A 15 1.87 -3.46 0.35
CA HIS A 15 0.85 -3.53 1.37
C HIS A 15 1.20 -2.55 2.49
N ASP A 16 0.33 -1.56 2.69
CA ASP A 16 0.36 -0.68 3.86
C ASP A 16 -0.29 -1.42 5.04
N HIS A 17 0.06 -1.05 6.27
CA HIS A 17 -0.41 -1.76 7.46
C HIS A 17 -1.15 -0.83 8.43
N ILE A 18 -2.24 -1.32 9.02
CA ILE A 18 -2.86 -0.75 10.21
C ILE A 18 -2.58 -1.70 11.37
N VAL A 19 -2.15 -1.16 12.51
CA VAL A 19 -1.92 -1.88 13.76
C VAL A 19 -2.90 -1.36 14.80
N ASP A 20 -3.79 -2.21 15.27
CA ASP A 20 -4.70 -1.93 16.37
C ASP A 20 -3.94 -2.01 17.70
N LEU A 21 -3.84 -0.88 18.40
CA LEU A 21 -3.06 -0.79 19.66
C LEU A 21 -3.70 -1.52 20.84
N GLU A 22 -5.00 -1.85 20.75
CA GLU A 22 -5.71 -2.55 21.82
C GLU A 22 -5.63 -4.07 21.69
N SER A 23 -5.74 -4.57 20.46
CA SER A 23 -5.78 -6.01 20.15
C SER A 23 -4.46 -6.55 19.59
N ASP A 24 -3.50 -5.67 19.28
CA ASP A 24 -2.27 -5.98 18.52
C ASP A 24 -2.56 -6.56 17.12
N GLU A 25 -3.76 -6.28 16.60
CA GLU A 25 -4.24 -6.81 15.32
C GLU A 25 -3.62 -6.01 14.18
N VAL A 26 -2.96 -6.71 13.24
CA VAL A 26 -2.38 -6.10 12.04
C VAL A 26 -3.30 -6.36 10.85
N ILE A 27 -3.69 -5.28 10.18
CA ILE A 27 -4.59 -5.28 9.03
C ILE A 27 -3.81 -4.74 7.83
N GLU A 28 -3.58 -5.60 6.84
CA GLU A 28 -2.97 -5.21 5.57
C GLU A 28 -4.01 -4.54 4.67
N PHE A 29 -3.66 -3.42 4.06
CA PHE A 29 -4.51 -2.73 3.12
C PHE A 29 -3.71 -2.10 1.98
N GLN A 30 -4.42 -1.79 0.90
CA GLN A 30 -3.89 -1.01 -0.21
C GLN A 30 -4.87 0.10 -0.54
N SER A 31 -4.36 1.30 -0.80
CA SER A 31 -5.17 2.44 -1.20
C SER A 31 -4.51 3.21 -2.32
N GLU A 32 -5.08 3.09 -3.53
CA GLU A 32 -4.64 3.86 -4.70
C GLU A 32 -4.66 5.37 -4.46
N GLU A 33 -5.57 5.86 -3.62
CA GLU A 33 -5.69 7.27 -3.30
C GLU A 33 -4.50 7.76 -2.47
N ILE A 34 -4.07 6.96 -1.49
CA ILE A 34 -2.88 7.26 -0.69
C ILE A 34 -1.62 7.21 -1.55
N GLU A 35 -1.48 6.20 -2.42
CA GLU A 35 -0.33 6.11 -3.32
C GLU A 35 -0.22 7.32 -4.26
N LYS A 36 -1.35 7.76 -4.85
CA LYS A 36 -1.40 8.97 -5.68
C LYS A 36 -1.00 10.20 -4.89
N LEU A 37 -1.51 10.37 -3.67
CA LEU A 37 -1.16 11.47 -2.78
C LEU A 37 0.34 11.50 -2.45
N GLN A 38 0.93 10.35 -2.11
CA GLN A 38 2.37 10.24 -1.84
C GLN A 38 3.21 10.66 -3.05
N GLN A 39 2.84 10.19 -4.25
CA GLN A 39 3.51 10.58 -5.50
C GLN A 39 3.36 12.08 -5.78
N GLU A 40 2.17 12.64 -5.61
CA GLU A 40 1.92 14.07 -5.82
C GLU A 40 2.71 14.95 -4.86
N VAL A 41 2.78 14.57 -3.57
CA VAL A 41 3.56 15.29 -2.57
C VAL A 41 5.05 15.24 -2.91
N ALA A 42 5.58 14.07 -3.27
CA ALA A 42 6.97 13.94 -3.68
C ALA A 42 7.28 14.81 -4.90
N ARG A 43 6.43 14.75 -5.94
CA ARG A 43 6.60 15.56 -7.16
C ARG A 43 6.57 17.06 -6.88
N LYS A 44 5.67 17.52 -6.01
CA LYS A 44 5.60 18.95 -5.61
C LYS A 44 6.87 19.42 -4.92
N LEU A 45 7.57 18.53 -4.24
CA LEU A 45 8.84 18.81 -3.58
C LEU A 45 10.06 18.55 -4.48
N GLY A 46 9.85 18.11 -5.73
CA GLY A 46 10.92 17.81 -6.68
C GLY A 46 11.57 16.44 -6.47
N TYR A 47 10.88 15.51 -5.82
CA TYR A 47 11.33 14.14 -5.57
C TYR A 47 10.47 13.11 -6.32
N GLU A 48 11.02 11.92 -6.53
CA GLU A 48 10.32 10.75 -7.06
C GLU A 48 10.21 9.69 -5.96
N VAL A 49 9.03 9.06 -5.83
CA VAL A 49 8.82 7.97 -4.87
C VAL A 49 9.41 6.69 -5.45
N VAL A 50 10.57 6.28 -4.95
CA VAL A 50 11.23 5.02 -5.33
C VAL A 50 10.74 3.85 -4.47
N HIS A 51 10.41 4.14 -3.21
CA HIS A 51 9.86 3.18 -2.25
C HIS A 51 9.11 3.94 -1.16
N HIS A 52 8.04 3.34 -0.63
CA HIS A 52 7.33 3.82 0.54
C HIS A 52 6.94 2.65 1.43
N ARG A 53 6.74 2.96 2.72
CA ARG A 53 6.21 2.05 3.75
C ARG A 53 5.28 2.88 4.62
N LEU A 54 4.01 2.49 4.70
CA LEU A 54 3.04 3.11 5.59
C LEU A 54 2.61 2.13 6.68
N GLU A 55 2.66 2.61 7.92
CA GLU A 55 2.11 1.92 9.10
C GLU A 55 1.26 2.92 9.88
N LEU A 56 0.01 2.56 10.14
CA LEU A 56 -0.93 3.36 10.90
C LEU A 56 -1.20 2.66 12.23
N TYR A 57 -0.98 3.35 13.34
CA TYR A 57 -1.30 2.82 14.67
C TYR A 57 -2.65 3.41 15.11
N CYS A 58 -3.67 2.56 15.22
CA CYS A 58 -5.05 2.96 15.43
C CYS A 58 -5.62 2.39 16.74
N GLN A 59 -6.69 3.00 17.22
CA GLN A 59 -7.53 2.50 18.32
C GLN A 59 -8.96 2.38 17.80
N LYS A 60 -9.69 1.32 18.20
CA LYS A 60 -11.10 1.15 17.81
C LYS A 60 -11.94 2.24 18.49
N LEU A 61 -12.86 2.85 17.72
CA LEU A 61 -13.80 3.87 18.21
C LEU A 61 -14.96 3.26 19.01
#